data_AF-A0A3D3Q9W1-F1
#
_entry.id   AF-A0A3D3Q9W1-F1
#
_cell.length_a   1.000
_cell.length_b   1.000
_cell.length_c   1.000
_cell.angle_alpha   90.00
_cell.angle_beta   90.00
_cell.angle_gamma   90.00
#
_symmetry.space_group_name_H-M   'P 1'
#
loop_
_entity.id
_entity.type
_entity.pdbx_description
1 polymer ?
#
loop_
_entity_poly.entity_id
_entity_poly.type
_entity_poly.pdbx_seq_one_letter_code
_entity_poly.pdbx_strand_id
1 'polypeptide(L)'
;MISPRVPSSTYRLQFGPAFGFSEARGVVRYLDALGVGDAYTSPLLQARTGSTHGYDLVDPSRLNADLGTRREFDAFSRELRRRDMGLLLDIVPNHMAADLQNPWWTDVLRSGQGSAFAGVFDIDWELGGGKVLVPVLGGTYSQILEGGDLRLSVEDGDLWLRYFERRFPLRPESVERVRSAGRASLARGARTFTGRVGRPASFEALDELVQDQHYRLAFWRVTAEDINYRRFFDVTDLVAVRMEEREVFDAAHRHVLSLVA
;
A
#
# COMPACT_ATOMS: atom_id res chain seq x y z
N MET A 1 35.04 -18.09 -2.02
CA MET A 1 33.67 -18.36 -1.53
C MET A 1 33.57 -17.80 -0.13
N ILE A 2 32.70 -16.83 0.12
CA ILE A 2 32.40 -16.36 1.47
C ILE A 2 31.61 -17.48 2.13
N SER A 3 32.09 -18.01 3.27
CA SER A 3 31.32 -19.00 4.01
C SER A 3 30.06 -18.32 4.55
N PRO A 4 28.87 -18.92 4.39
CA PRO A 4 27.63 -18.33 4.90
C PRO A 4 27.75 -18.14 6.42
N ARG A 5 27.41 -16.94 6.91
CA ARG A 5 27.37 -16.63 8.34
C ARG A 5 26.23 -17.43 8.97
N VAL A 6 26.55 -18.31 9.89
CA VAL A 6 25.56 -19.01 10.72
C VAL A 6 25.56 -18.30 12.08
N PRO A 7 24.45 -17.63 12.46
CA PRO A 7 24.38 -16.92 13.73
C PRO A 7 24.50 -17.91 14.89
N SER A 8 25.32 -17.59 15.90
CA SER A 8 25.37 -18.36 17.15
C SER A 8 24.10 -18.20 17.98
N SER A 9 23.52 -16.99 17.95
CA SER A 9 22.24 -16.62 18.54
C SER A 9 21.68 -15.42 17.80
N THR A 10 20.36 -15.24 17.84
CA THR A 10 19.68 -14.08 17.25
C THR A 10 18.87 -13.34 18.28
N TYR A 11 18.86 -12.00 18.23
CA TYR A 11 17.98 -11.17 19.06
C TYR A 11 16.99 -10.40 18.19
N ARG A 12 15.68 -10.59 18.41
CA ARG A 12 14.63 -9.94 17.62
C ARG A 12 14.46 -8.48 18.04
N LEU A 13 14.64 -7.56 17.10
CA LEU A 13 14.36 -6.14 17.23
C LEU A 13 13.08 -5.80 16.48
N GLN A 14 12.07 -5.33 17.21
CA GLN A 14 10.82 -4.81 16.65
C GLN A 14 10.98 -3.32 16.33
N PHE A 15 11.10 -3.01 15.04
CA PHE A 15 11.16 -1.64 14.55
C PHE A 15 9.77 -1.03 14.43
N GLY A 16 9.66 0.26 14.70
CA GLY A 16 8.45 1.05 14.56
C GLY A 16 8.71 2.52 14.87
N PRO A 17 7.68 3.39 14.89
CA PRO A 17 7.87 4.84 15.06
C PRO A 17 8.58 5.25 16.36
N ALA A 18 8.49 4.42 17.40
CA ALA A 18 9.14 4.65 18.70
C ALA A 18 10.52 3.99 18.84
N PHE A 19 10.93 3.15 17.87
CA PHE A 19 12.19 2.41 17.89
C PHE A 19 12.74 2.28 16.46
N GLY A 20 13.49 3.29 16.03
CA GLY A 20 14.11 3.37 14.71
C GLY A 20 15.57 2.93 14.70
N PHE A 21 16.28 3.25 13.62
CA PHE A 21 17.70 2.88 13.44
C PHE A 21 18.62 3.51 14.49
N SER A 22 18.29 4.73 14.95
CA SER A 22 19.08 5.44 15.97
C SER A 22 18.97 4.77 17.34
N GLU A 23 17.75 4.38 17.74
CA GLU A 23 17.51 3.62 18.98
C GLU A 23 18.11 2.22 18.90
N ALA A 24 17.94 1.53 17.76
CA ALA A 24 18.53 0.22 17.51
C ALA A 24 20.07 0.26 17.62
N ARG A 25 20.71 1.31 17.10
CA ARG A 25 22.15 1.54 17.28
C ARG A 25 22.53 1.73 18.75
N GLY A 26 21.70 2.43 19.53
CA GLY A 26 21.93 2.68 20.95
C GLY A 26 22.01 1.40 21.80
N VAL A 27 21.29 0.35 21.41
CA VAL A 27 21.27 -0.93 22.14
C VAL A 27 22.34 -1.93 21.70
N VAL A 28 23.06 -1.70 20.59
CA VAL A 28 24.04 -2.67 20.07
C VAL A 28 25.11 -3.04 21.10
N ARG A 29 25.63 -2.08 21.86
CA ARG A 29 26.61 -2.35 22.92
C ARG A 29 26.05 -3.27 24.00
N TYR A 30 24.78 -3.12 24.34
CA TYR A 30 24.11 -3.99 25.31
C TYR A 30 23.95 -5.41 24.75
N LEU A 31 23.54 -5.56 23.49
CA LEU A 31 23.37 -6.87 22.85
C LEU A 31 24.69 -7.64 22.74
N ASP A 32 25.77 -6.94 22.43
CA ASP A 32 27.13 -7.50 22.42
C ASP A 32 27.57 -7.97 23.82
N ALA A 33 27.35 -7.14 24.85
CA ALA A 33 27.62 -7.54 26.24
C ALA A 33 26.76 -8.72 26.71
N LEU A 34 25.56 -8.89 26.15
CA LEU A 34 24.68 -10.03 26.39
C LEU A 34 25.16 -11.31 25.68
N GLY A 35 26.04 -11.20 24.68
CA GLY A 35 26.54 -12.33 23.88
C GLY A 35 25.68 -12.67 22.66
N VAL A 36 24.91 -11.71 22.14
CA VAL A 36 24.11 -11.89 20.93
C VAL A 36 25.01 -11.98 19.71
N GLY A 37 24.81 -13.01 18.87
CA GLY A 37 25.54 -13.16 17.61
C GLY A 37 25.04 -12.20 16.53
N ASP A 38 23.73 -12.17 16.29
CA ASP A 38 23.15 -11.44 15.17
C ASP A 38 21.86 -10.71 15.58
N ALA A 39 21.68 -9.48 15.08
CA ALA A 39 20.42 -8.77 15.22
C ALA A 39 19.42 -9.28 14.17
N TYR A 40 18.26 -9.76 14.61
CA TYR A 40 17.15 -10.15 13.74
C TYR A 40 16.12 -9.02 13.72
N THR A 41 15.93 -8.35 12.60
CA THR A 41 15.03 -7.19 12.52
C THR A 41 13.66 -7.59 12.02
N SER A 42 12.60 -6.89 12.45
CA SER A 42 11.35 -6.83 11.69
C SER A 42 11.57 -6.22 10.28
N PRO A 43 10.57 -6.27 9.38
CA PRO A 43 10.70 -5.69 8.05
C PRO A 43 11.11 -4.21 8.09
N LEU A 44 12.04 -3.84 7.21
CA LEU A 44 12.63 -2.49 7.18
C LEU A 44 12.24 -1.66 5.95
N LEU A 45 11.58 -2.29 4.97
CA LEU A 45 11.09 -1.61 3.78
C LEU A 45 9.85 -0.78 4.11
N GLN A 46 9.54 0.20 3.27
CA GLN A 46 8.47 1.16 3.54
C GLN A 46 7.10 0.47 3.69
N ALA A 47 6.56 0.55 4.90
CA ALA A 47 5.20 0.15 5.25
C ALA A 47 4.28 1.37 5.33
N ARG A 48 3.00 1.16 5.65
CA ARG A 48 2.08 2.27 5.92
C ARG A 48 2.63 3.20 7.00
N THR A 49 2.38 4.49 6.85
CA THR A 49 2.75 5.52 7.83
C THR A 49 2.22 5.13 9.21
N GLY A 50 3.09 5.13 10.21
CA GLY A 50 2.75 4.77 11.59
C GLY A 50 2.64 3.25 11.85
N SER A 51 2.96 2.39 10.88
CA SER A 51 2.99 0.94 11.08
C SER A 51 3.93 0.55 12.22
N THR A 52 3.45 -0.26 13.15
CA THR A 52 4.21 -0.74 14.32
C THR A 52 4.90 -2.08 14.09
N HIS A 53 4.73 -2.68 12.91
CA HIS A 53 5.22 -4.03 12.62
C HIS A 53 5.88 -4.19 11.24
N GLY A 54 5.56 -3.35 10.25
CA GLY A 54 6.21 -3.34 8.93
C GLY A 54 5.74 -4.39 7.92
N TYR A 55 4.75 -5.23 8.26
CA TYR A 55 4.22 -6.28 7.38
C TYR A 55 3.21 -5.77 6.34
N ASP A 56 2.70 -4.56 6.52
CA ASP A 56 1.82 -3.83 5.60
C ASP A 56 2.64 -2.96 4.64
N LEU A 57 3.49 -3.63 3.86
CA LEU A 57 4.42 -3.03 2.90
C LEU A 57 3.69 -2.21 1.84
N VAL A 58 4.11 -0.97 1.62
CA VAL A 58 3.56 -0.09 0.56
C VAL A 58 4.55 0.16 -0.57
N ASP A 59 5.86 0.10 -0.30
CA ASP A 59 6.88 0.36 -1.32
C ASP A 59 8.16 -0.46 -1.04
N PRO A 60 8.48 -1.47 -1.87
CA PRO A 60 9.65 -2.31 -1.68
C PRO A 60 10.96 -1.64 -2.12
N SER A 61 10.90 -0.46 -2.75
CA SER A 61 12.07 0.17 -3.36
C SER A 61 12.90 1.03 -2.41
N ARG A 62 12.44 1.21 -1.16
CA ARG A 62 13.09 2.08 -0.16
C ARG A 62 12.92 1.58 1.26
N LEU A 63 13.84 2.00 2.13
CA LEU A 63 13.71 1.88 3.59
C LEU A 63 12.50 2.68 4.08
N ASN A 64 11.89 2.20 5.16
CA ASN A 64 10.80 2.89 5.82
C ASN A 64 11.29 4.20 6.45
N ALA A 65 10.76 5.32 5.97
CA ALA A 65 11.10 6.66 6.46
C ALA A 65 10.79 6.87 7.94
N ASP A 66 9.79 6.17 8.49
CA ASP A 66 9.41 6.24 9.91
C ASP A 66 10.46 5.60 10.83
N LEU A 67 11.34 4.76 10.29
CA LEU A 67 12.43 4.12 11.05
C LEU A 67 13.71 4.96 11.06
N GLY A 68 13.75 6.02 10.27
CA GLY A 68 14.90 6.92 10.12
C GLY A 68 15.52 6.88 8.73
N THR A 69 16.64 7.57 8.60
CA THR A 69 17.34 7.80 7.34
C THR A 69 18.25 6.64 6.96
N ARG A 70 18.62 6.58 5.66
CA ARG A 70 19.66 5.67 5.17
C ARG A 70 20.98 5.80 5.94
N ARG A 71 21.36 7.03 6.32
CA ARG A 71 22.57 7.29 7.10
C ARG A 71 22.51 6.63 8.48
N GLU A 72 21.35 6.64 9.12
CA GLU A 72 21.14 6.01 10.42
C GLU A 72 21.13 4.48 10.31
N PHE A 73 20.48 3.92 9.29
CA PHE A 73 20.58 2.49 8.97
C PHE A 73 22.03 2.04 8.76
N ASP A 74 22.81 2.80 7.98
CA ASP A 74 24.22 2.48 7.76
C ASP A 74 25.04 2.61 9.05
N ALA A 75 24.69 3.55 9.94
CA ALA A 75 25.35 3.72 11.23
C ALA A 75 25.04 2.56 12.18
N PHE A 76 23.80 2.10 12.23
CA PHE A 76 23.39 0.88 12.95
C PHE A 76 24.12 -0.35 12.41
N SER A 77 24.11 -0.55 11.08
CA SER A 77 24.79 -1.68 10.44
C SER A 77 26.31 -1.69 10.68
N ARG A 78 26.95 -0.51 10.65
CA ARG A 78 28.38 -0.39 11.00
C ARG A 78 28.63 -0.73 12.47
N GLU A 79 27.75 -0.35 13.38
CA GLU A 79 27.92 -0.60 14.82
C GLU A 79 27.84 -2.11 15.14
N LEU A 80 26.95 -2.84 14.46
CA LEU A 80 26.89 -4.31 14.50
C LEU A 80 28.20 -4.93 14.01
N ARG A 81 28.65 -4.55 12.80
CA ARG A 81 29.88 -5.08 12.19
C ARG A 81 31.12 -4.84 13.04
N ARG A 82 31.20 -3.71 13.76
CA ARG A 82 32.32 -3.40 14.68
C ARG A 82 32.44 -4.37 15.86
N ARG A 83 31.38 -5.12 16.15
CA ARG A 83 31.31 -6.13 17.23
C ARG A 83 31.19 -7.55 16.70
N ASP A 84 31.52 -7.73 15.41
CA ASP A 84 31.32 -9.01 14.72
C ASP A 84 29.89 -9.55 14.85
N MET A 85 28.91 -8.65 14.94
CA MET A 85 27.49 -9.00 14.91
C MET A 85 26.96 -8.92 13.48
N GLY A 86 26.12 -9.88 13.11
CA GLY A 86 25.44 -9.85 11.81
C GLY A 86 24.04 -9.26 11.89
N LEU A 87 23.41 -9.16 10.72
CA LEU A 87 22.10 -8.57 10.52
C LEU A 87 21.24 -9.54 9.72
N LEU A 88 20.24 -10.13 10.36
CA LEU A 88 19.24 -10.98 9.74
C LEU A 88 17.97 -10.14 9.48
N LEU A 89 17.59 -10.02 8.21
CA LEU A 89 16.43 -9.22 7.79
C LEU A 89 15.20 -10.10 7.61
N ASP A 90 14.10 -9.72 8.27
CA ASP A 90 12.76 -10.21 7.95
C ASP A 90 12.25 -9.56 6.65
N ILE A 91 11.68 -10.36 5.75
CA ILE A 91 11.17 -9.91 4.45
C ILE A 91 9.75 -10.43 4.23
N VAL A 92 8.95 -9.66 3.49
CA VAL A 92 7.51 -9.93 3.27
C VAL A 92 7.23 -10.09 1.78
N PRO A 93 7.56 -11.24 1.17
CA PRO A 93 7.41 -11.41 -0.27
C PRO A 93 5.96 -11.69 -0.68
N ASN A 94 5.13 -12.28 0.18
CA ASN A 94 3.82 -12.79 -0.26
C ASN A 94 2.79 -11.68 -0.57
N HIS A 95 2.87 -10.52 0.09
CA HIS A 95 1.80 -9.52 0.02
C HIS A 95 2.32 -8.10 0.23
N MET A 96 1.48 -7.14 -0.17
CA MET A 96 1.62 -5.71 0.07
C MET A 96 0.28 -5.13 0.55
N ALA A 97 0.31 -3.93 1.10
CA ALA A 97 -0.89 -3.22 1.50
C ALA A 97 -1.72 -2.82 0.27
N ALA A 98 -3.01 -3.16 0.28
CA ALA A 98 -4.04 -2.69 -0.65
C ALA A 98 -4.48 -1.25 -0.27
N ASP A 99 -3.51 -0.36 -0.12
CA ASP A 99 -3.65 1.00 0.40
C ASP A 99 -3.19 2.03 -0.64
N LEU A 100 -3.64 3.28 -0.55
CA LEU A 100 -3.23 4.31 -1.50
C LEU A 100 -1.80 4.84 -1.28
N GLN A 101 -1.22 4.56 -0.11
CA GLN A 101 0.20 4.76 0.11
C GLN A 101 1.05 3.80 -0.73
N ASN A 102 0.46 2.72 -1.25
CA ASN A 102 1.08 1.83 -2.21
C ASN A 102 0.87 2.38 -3.65
N PRO A 103 1.92 2.90 -4.29
CA PRO A 103 1.79 3.49 -5.63
C PRO A 103 1.45 2.44 -6.69
N TRP A 104 1.89 1.19 -6.53
CA TRP A 104 1.57 0.10 -7.46
C TRP A 104 0.09 -0.23 -7.41
N TRP A 105 -0.46 -0.38 -6.21
CA TRP A 105 -1.89 -0.62 -6.01
C TRP A 105 -2.75 0.55 -6.50
N THR A 106 -2.33 1.78 -6.19
CA THR A 106 -3.01 3.00 -6.65
C THR A 106 -3.07 3.08 -8.18
N ASP A 107 -2.00 2.72 -8.87
CA ASP A 107 -1.97 2.70 -10.34
C ASP A 107 -2.90 1.61 -10.91
N VAL A 108 -2.97 0.43 -10.28
CA VAL A 108 -3.94 -0.61 -10.65
C VAL A 108 -5.38 -0.12 -10.50
N LEU A 109 -5.71 0.58 -9.40
CA LEU A 109 -7.06 1.17 -9.26
C LEU A 109 -7.32 2.28 -10.29
N ARG A 110 -6.28 3.01 -10.72
CA ARG A 110 -6.39 4.11 -11.70
C ARG A 110 -6.50 3.63 -13.14
N SER A 111 -5.77 2.58 -13.51
CA SER A 111 -5.59 2.15 -14.91
C SER A 111 -6.08 0.72 -15.19
N GLY A 112 -6.56 0.02 -14.15
CA GLY A 112 -7.09 -1.33 -14.27
C GLY A 112 -6.09 -2.32 -14.87
N GLN A 113 -6.57 -3.18 -15.76
CA GLN A 113 -5.75 -4.15 -16.50
C GLN A 113 -4.67 -3.50 -17.39
N GLY A 114 -4.80 -2.20 -17.70
CA GLY A 114 -3.79 -1.45 -18.45
C GLY A 114 -2.63 -0.93 -17.59
N SER A 115 -2.69 -1.09 -16.27
CA SER A 115 -1.59 -0.70 -15.37
C SER A 115 -0.35 -1.55 -15.63
N ALA A 116 0.83 -0.92 -15.57
CA ALA A 116 2.10 -1.65 -15.58
C ALA A 116 2.26 -2.59 -14.37
N PHE A 117 1.48 -2.36 -13.31
CA PHE A 117 1.48 -3.16 -12.08
C PHE A 117 0.31 -4.15 -12.02
N ALA A 118 -0.55 -4.23 -13.04
CA ALA A 118 -1.68 -5.17 -13.04
C ALA A 118 -1.23 -6.63 -12.87
N GLY A 119 -0.09 -6.99 -13.48
CA GLY A 119 0.50 -8.34 -13.37
C GLY A 119 1.28 -8.60 -12.08
N VAL A 120 1.50 -7.58 -11.24
CA VAL A 120 2.21 -7.73 -9.96
C VAL A 120 1.32 -8.38 -8.90
N PHE A 121 0.04 -8.06 -8.91
CA PHE A 121 -0.91 -8.55 -7.91
C PHE A 121 -1.70 -9.74 -8.42
N ASP A 122 -2.10 -10.59 -7.49
CA ASP A 122 -2.91 -11.76 -7.79
C ASP A 122 -4.41 -11.40 -7.78
N ILE A 123 -4.89 -10.88 -8.92
CA ILE A 123 -6.26 -10.39 -9.13
C ILE A 123 -6.96 -11.28 -10.15
N ASP A 124 -8.13 -11.81 -9.77
CA ASP A 124 -9.07 -12.47 -10.65
C ASP A 124 -9.95 -11.41 -11.35
N TRP A 125 -9.49 -10.97 -12.51
CA TRP A 125 -10.21 -9.96 -13.31
C TRP A 125 -11.52 -10.48 -13.88
N GLU A 126 -11.65 -11.79 -14.13
CA GLU A 126 -12.87 -12.37 -14.68
C GLU A 126 -13.98 -12.37 -13.63
N LEU A 127 -13.69 -12.84 -12.41
CA LEU A 127 -14.60 -12.80 -11.27
C LEU A 127 -15.06 -11.37 -10.96
N GLY A 128 -14.17 -10.39 -11.14
CA GLY A 128 -14.45 -8.97 -10.94
C GLY A 128 -15.19 -8.27 -12.09
N GLY A 129 -15.50 -8.97 -13.19
CA GLY A 129 -16.08 -8.34 -14.38
C GLY A 129 -15.19 -7.25 -14.98
N GLY A 130 -13.87 -7.46 -14.94
CA GLY A 130 -12.84 -6.51 -15.38
C GLY A 130 -12.48 -5.43 -14.36
N LYS A 131 -12.99 -5.48 -13.13
CA LYS A 131 -12.75 -4.49 -12.07
C LYS A 131 -12.21 -5.12 -10.79
N VAL A 132 -11.54 -4.32 -9.98
CA VAL A 132 -11.13 -4.70 -8.62
C VAL A 132 -12.27 -4.44 -7.64
N LEU A 133 -12.68 -5.42 -6.84
CA LEU A 133 -13.64 -5.23 -5.77
C LEU A 133 -12.97 -4.59 -4.54
N VAL A 134 -13.52 -3.48 -4.04
CA VAL A 134 -12.97 -2.75 -2.90
C VAL A 134 -14.04 -2.65 -1.80
N PRO A 135 -14.07 -3.57 -0.82
CA PRO A 135 -15.14 -3.68 0.17
C PRO A 135 -14.90 -2.74 1.37
N VAL A 136 -15.15 -1.45 1.16
CA VAL A 136 -14.80 -0.35 2.09
C VAL A 136 -15.99 0.46 2.57
N LEU A 137 -17.16 0.32 1.93
CA LEU A 137 -18.34 1.12 2.24
C LEU A 137 -18.98 0.63 3.54
N GLY A 138 -19.55 1.54 4.34
CA GLY A 138 -20.27 1.26 5.58
C GLY A 138 -21.73 0.82 5.40
N GLY A 139 -22.25 0.86 4.17
CA GLY A 139 -23.59 0.44 3.77
C GLY A 139 -23.60 0.04 2.30
N THR A 140 -24.79 -0.18 1.73
CA THR A 140 -24.89 -0.49 0.30
C THR A 140 -24.45 0.70 -0.55
N TYR A 141 -23.97 0.45 -1.77
CA TYR A 141 -23.54 1.51 -2.68
C TYR A 141 -24.61 2.60 -2.87
N SER A 142 -25.86 2.21 -3.12
CA SER A 142 -26.99 3.15 -3.30
C SER A 142 -27.21 4.03 -2.08
N GLN A 143 -27.17 3.46 -0.87
CA GLN A 143 -27.32 4.21 0.38
C GLN A 143 -26.22 5.24 0.56
N ILE A 144 -24.98 4.85 0.31
CA ILE A 144 -23.82 5.73 0.43
C ILE A 144 -23.85 6.86 -0.61
N LEU A 145 -24.21 6.53 -1.86
CA LEU A 145 -24.33 7.50 -2.93
C LEU A 145 -25.42 8.53 -2.62
N GLU A 146 -26.66 8.08 -2.39
CA GLU A 146 -27.82 8.95 -2.16
C GLU A 146 -27.75 9.71 -0.83
N GLY A 147 -27.01 9.17 0.15
CA GLY A 147 -26.67 9.85 1.40
C GLY A 147 -25.71 11.02 1.23
N GLY A 148 -25.05 11.14 0.06
CA GLY A 148 -24.07 12.20 -0.22
C GLY A 148 -22.70 11.98 0.41
N ASP A 149 -22.42 10.77 0.90
CA ASP A 149 -21.15 10.41 1.53
C ASP A 149 -20.03 10.19 0.49
N LEU A 150 -20.40 9.85 -0.75
CA LEU A 150 -19.50 9.82 -1.90
C LEU A 150 -19.48 11.17 -2.61
N ARG A 151 -18.27 11.71 -2.82
CA ARG A 151 -18.08 13.03 -3.41
C ARG A 151 -16.75 13.15 -4.14
N LEU A 152 -16.68 14.01 -5.15
CA LEU A 152 -15.43 14.34 -5.79
C LEU A 152 -14.69 15.42 -5.00
N SER A 153 -13.38 15.28 -4.85
CA SER A 153 -12.49 16.32 -4.34
C SER A 153 -11.33 16.58 -5.31
N VAL A 154 -10.78 17.78 -5.23
CA VAL A 154 -9.54 18.14 -5.93
C VAL A 154 -8.48 18.42 -4.87
N GLU A 155 -7.39 17.67 -4.89
CA GLU A 155 -6.29 17.71 -3.92
C GLU A 155 -4.98 17.66 -4.69
N ASP A 156 -4.06 18.60 -4.42
CA ASP A 156 -2.75 18.70 -5.08
C ASP A 156 -2.81 18.73 -6.63
N GLY A 157 -3.92 19.23 -7.18
CA GLY A 157 -4.15 19.30 -8.63
C GLY A 157 -4.76 18.04 -9.24
N ASP A 158 -4.93 16.97 -8.46
CA ASP A 158 -5.54 15.71 -8.87
C ASP A 158 -7.01 15.61 -8.43
N LEU A 159 -7.78 14.83 -9.19
CA LEU A 159 -9.18 14.53 -8.89
C LEU A 159 -9.30 13.19 -8.17
N TRP A 160 -10.07 13.18 -7.08
CA TRP A 160 -10.27 12.01 -6.23
C TRP A 160 -11.75 11.77 -5.98
N LEU A 161 -12.13 10.49 -5.87
CA LEU A 161 -13.40 10.08 -5.31
C LEU A 161 -13.21 9.88 -3.82
N ARG A 162 -13.98 10.56 -2.98
CA ARG A 162 -13.89 10.49 -1.53
C ARG A 162 -15.06 9.78 -0.91
N TYR A 163 -14.74 8.96 0.08
CA TYR A 163 -15.65 8.37 1.04
C TYR A 163 -15.09 8.61 2.44
N PHE A 164 -15.63 9.60 3.17
CA PHE A 164 -15.03 10.13 4.39
C PHE A 164 -13.54 10.51 4.20
N GLU A 165 -12.64 9.93 4.99
CA GLU A 165 -11.19 10.13 4.92
C GLU A 165 -10.51 9.29 3.83
N ARG A 166 -11.22 8.30 3.28
CA ARG A 166 -10.70 7.50 2.16
C ARG A 166 -10.85 8.29 0.87
N ARG A 167 -9.82 8.21 0.03
CA ARG A 167 -9.85 8.69 -1.35
C ARG A 167 -9.63 7.52 -2.30
N PHE A 168 -9.99 7.67 -3.57
CA PHE A 168 -9.77 6.68 -4.61
C PHE A 168 -9.40 7.41 -5.90
N PRO A 169 -8.40 6.92 -6.66
CA PRO A 169 -8.01 7.56 -7.90
C PRO A 169 -9.11 7.39 -8.94
N LEU A 170 -9.32 8.38 -9.81
CA LEU A 170 -10.19 8.20 -10.97
C LEU A 170 -9.37 7.79 -12.20
N ARG A 171 -9.98 7.01 -13.10
CA ARG A 171 -9.42 6.71 -14.42
C ARG A 171 -9.16 8.00 -15.22
N PRO A 172 -8.10 8.08 -16.03
CA PRO A 172 -7.74 9.31 -16.76
C PRO A 172 -8.88 9.91 -17.59
N GLU A 173 -9.71 9.08 -18.22
CA GLU A 173 -10.84 9.50 -19.04
C GLU A 173 -11.95 10.14 -18.19
N SER A 174 -12.15 9.64 -16.97
CA SER A 174 -13.09 10.24 -16.01
C SER A 174 -12.60 11.59 -15.50
N VAL A 175 -11.28 11.73 -15.29
CA VAL A 175 -10.68 13.02 -14.96
C VAL A 175 -10.91 14.03 -16.08
N GLU A 176 -10.71 13.63 -17.35
CA GLU A 176 -10.93 14.51 -18.49
C GLU A 176 -12.42 14.87 -18.68
N ARG A 177 -13.33 13.90 -18.48
CA ARG A 177 -14.80 14.15 -18.47
C ARG A 177 -15.17 15.23 -17.46
N VAL A 178 -14.64 15.14 -16.24
CA VAL A 178 -14.89 16.12 -15.18
C VAL A 178 -14.26 17.47 -15.51
N ARG A 179 -13.01 17.49 -16.01
CA ARG A 179 -12.31 18.71 -16.43
C ARG A 179 -13.08 19.46 -17.52
N SER A 180 -13.56 18.72 -18.52
CA SER A 180 -14.35 19.24 -19.63
C SER A 180 -15.68 19.85 -19.16
N ALA A 181 -16.42 19.16 -18.28
CA ALA A 181 -17.65 19.68 -17.68
C ALA A 181 -17.41 20.99 -16.89
N GLY A 182 -16.22 21.13 -16.30
CA GLY A 182 -15.78 22.31 -15.56
C GLY A 182 -15.19 23.45 -16.40
N ARG A 183 -15.23 23.37 -17.75
CA ARG A 183 -14.55 24.31 -18.66
C ARG A 183 -13.05 24.44 -18.35
N ALA A 184 -12.34 23.32 -18.41
CA ALA A 184 -10.92 23.17 -18.10
C ALA A 184 -10.53 23.30 -16.61
N SER A 185 -11.50 23.45 -15.70
CA SER A 185 -11.24 23.52 -14.26
C SER A 185 -11.83 22.30 -13.54
N LEU A 186 -10.98 21.45 -12.96
CA LEU A 186 -11.41 20.27 -12.18
C LEU A 186 -12.33 20.64 -11.01
N ALA A 187 -12.04 21.71 -10.28
CA ALA A 187 -12.86 22.10 -9.13
C ALA A 187 -14.29 22.51 -9.53
N ARG A 188 -14.44 23.24 -10.63
CA ARG A 188 -15.76 23.55 -11.24
C ARG A 188 -16.43 22.29 -11.75
N GLY A 189 -15.69 21.41 -12.41
CA GLY A 189 -16.17 20.13 -12.91
C GLY A 189 -16.72 19.25 -11.80
N ALA A 190 -15.96 19.05 -10.72
CA ALA A 190 -16.39 18.25 -9.57
C ALA A 190 -17.76 18.68 -9.00
N ARG A 191 -18.06 19.99 -9.01
CA ARG A 191 -19.36 20.53 -8.59
C ARG A 191 -20.52 20.15 -9.50
N THR A 192 -20.28 19.88 -10.79
CA THR A 192 -21.34 19.46 -11.72
C THR A 192 -21.78 18.02 -11.49
N PHE A 193 -20.95 17.21 -10.83
CA PHE A 193 -21.23 15.82 -10.45
C PHE A 193 -21.72 15.71 -8.99
N THR A 194 -21.95 16.83 -8.30
CA THR A 194 -22.40 16.79 -6.90
C THR A 194 -23.91 16.57 -6.83
N GLY A 195 -24.33 15.41 -6.31
CA GLY A 195 -25.74 15.14 -6.04
C GLY A 195 -26.30 15.91 -4.84
N ARG A 196 -27.63 15.89 -4.72
CA ARG A 196 -28.39 16.55 -3.65
C ARG A 196 -29.20 15.51 -2.90
N VAL A 197 -28.92 15.35 -1.61
CA VAL A 197 -29.66 14.46 -0.70
C VAL A 197 -31.16 14.78 -0.77
N GLY A 198 -31.98 13.73 -0.85
CA GLY A 198 -33.42 13.84 -1.06
C GLY A 198 -33.85 14.02 -2.52
N ARG A 199 -32.92 14.03 -3.49
CA ARG A 199 -33.21 14.02 -4.94
C ARG A 199 -32.38 12.94 -5.66
N PRO A 200 -32.82 11.68 -5.67
CA PRO A 200 -32.05 10.56 -6.23
C PRO A 200 -31.52 10.79 -7.65
N ALA A 201 -32.34 11.31 -8.56
CA ALA A 201 -31.94 11.61 -9.95
C ALA A 201 -30.76 12.60 -10.06
N SER A 202 -30.47 13.40 -9.02
CA SER A 202 -29.31 14.31 -9.06
C SER A 202 -27.96 13.60 -8.88
N PHE A 203 -27.96 12.33 -8.49
CA PHE A 203 -26.75 11.53 -8.36
C PHE A 203 -26.37 10.77 -9.63
N GLU A 204 -27.21 10.74 -10.68
CA GLU A 204 -26.98 9.98 -11.92
C GLU A 204 -25.60 10.25 -12.54
N ALA A 205 -25.19 11.53 -12.63
CA ALA A 205 -23.88 11.87 -13.18
C ALA A 205 -22.71 11.30 -12.34
N LEU A 206 -22.83 11.30 -11.01
CA LEU A 206 -21.82 10.72 -10.13
C LEU A 206 -21.84 9.20 -10.18
N ASP A 207 -23.03 8.59 -10.22
CA ASP A 207 -23.18 7.15 -10.37
C ASP A 207 -22.46 6.68 -11.64
N GLU A 208 -22.82 7.22 -12.80
CA GLU A 208 -22.16 6.90 -14.08
C GLU A 208 -20.64 7.03 -14.00
N LEU A 209 -20.15 8.12 -13.38
CA LEU A 209 -18.73 8.34 -13.20
C LEU A 209 -18.10 7.26 -12.31
N VAL A 210 -18.75 6.86 -11.21
CA VAL A 210 -18.23 5.81 -10.33
C VAL A 210 -18.32 4.43 -11.00
N GLN A 211 -19.37 4.14 -11.76
CA GLN A 211 -19.50 2.91 -12.55
C GLN A 211 -18.45 2.84 -13.68
N ASP A 212 -17.88 3.95 -14.09
CA ASP A 212 -16.81 3.98 -15.09
C ASP A 212 -15.44 3.52 -14.55
N GLN A 213 -15.25 3.45 -13.23
CA GLN A 213 -13.94 3.17 -12.64
C GLN A 213 -13.49 1.71 -12.80
N HIS A 214 -12.18 1.48 -12.75
CA HIS A 214 -11.57 0.13 -12.78
C HIS A 214 -11.72 -0.65 -11.46
N TYR A 215 -12.41 -0.07 -10.49
CA TYR A 215 -12.75 -0.69 -9.23
C TYR A 215 -14.24 -0.51 -8.93
N ARG A 216 -14.77 -1.41 -8.10
CA ARG A 216 -16.14 -1.35 -7.58
C ARG A 216 -16.09 -1.22 -6.08
N LEU A 217 -16.55 -0.08 -5.56
CA LEU A 217 -16.73 0.10 -4.12
C LEU A 217 -17.92 -0.73 -3.64
N ALA A 218 -17.72 -1.52 -2.59
CA ALA A 218 -18.74 -2.42 -2.07
C ALA A 218 -18.87 -2.31 -0.54
N PHE A 219 -20.00 -2.77 0.00
CA PHE A 219 -20.23 -2.82 1.44
C PHE A 219 -19.18 -3.73 2.09
N TRP A 220 -18.55 -3.32 3.19
CA TRP A 220 -17.45 -4.08 3.81
C TRP A 220 -17.89 -5.48 4.30
N ARG A 221 -19.18 -5.67 4.58
CA ARG A 221 -19.76 -6.98 4.95
C ARG A 221 -20.13 -7.84 3.74
N VAL A 222 -19.82 -7.40 2.53
CA VAL A 222 -19.85 -8.27 1.35
C VAL A 222 -19.01 -9.52 1.67
N THR A 223 -19.48 -10.67 1.21
CA THR A 223 -18.91 -11.96 1.62
C THR A 223 -17.43 -12.02 1.23
N ALA A 224 -16.63 -12.68 2.05
CA ALA A 224 -15.21 -12.92 1.75
C ALA A 224 -15.00 -13.64 0.41
N GLU A 225 -16.04 -14.25 -0.14
CA GLU A 225 -16.10 -14.97 -1.41
C GLU A 225 -16.18 -14.05 -2.64
N ASP A 226 -16.64 -12.81 -2.48
CA ASP A 226 -16.77 -11.88 -3.61
C ASP A 226 -15.47 -11.10 -3.90
N ILE A 227 -14.51 -11.10 -2.96
CA ILE A 227 -13.22 -10.41 -3.12
C ILE A 227 -12.41 -11.13 -4.19
N ASN A 228 -12.11 -10.41 -5.28
CA ASN A 228 -11.49 -10.96 -6.47
C ASN A 228 -9.97 -10.79 -6.54
N TYR A 229 -9.31 -10.77 -5.39
CA TYR A 229 -7.85 -10.83 -5.32
C TYR A 229 -7.43 -11.69 -4.14
N ARG A 230 -6.31 -12.42 -4.31
CA ARG A 230 -5.78 -13.24 -3.22
C ARG A 230 -5.26 -12.34 -2.11
N ARG A 231 -5.59 -12.71 -0.87
CA ARG A 231 -5.24 -11.96 0.34
C ARG A 231 -4.24 -12.72 1.20
N PHE A 232 -3.65 -12.04 2.17
CA PHE A 232 -3.02 -12.71 3.30
C PHE A 232 -4.09 -13.11 4.33
N PHE A 233 -4.40 -14.41 4.40
CA PHE A 233 -5.55 -14.92 5.15
C PHE A 233 -6.85 -14.20 4.73
N ASP A 234 -7.64 -13.75 5.70
CA ASP A 234 -8.88 -12.99 5.52
C ASP A 234 -8.67 -11.46 5.57
N VAL A 235 -7.42 -10.99 5.65
CA VAL A 235 -7.08 -9.57 5.77
C VAL A 235 -7.22 -8.85 4.43
N THR A 236 -8.34 -8.15 4.25
CA THR A 236 -8.68 -7.39 3.02
C THR A 236 -7.64 -6.33 2.65
N ASP A 237 -6.99 -5.73 3.64
CA ASP A 237 -6.00 -4.68 3.44
C ASP A 237 -4.65 -5.21 2.93
N LEU A 238 -4.47 -6.53 2.76
CA LEU A 238 -3.23 -7.14 2.29
C LEU A 238 -3.48 -7.93 1.01
N VAL A 239 -3.05 -7.39 -0.12
CA VAL A 239 -3.15 -8.02 -1.45
C VAL A 239 -1.89 -8.81 -1.75
N ALA A 240 -2.07 -10.03 -2.25
CA ALA A 240 -0.96 -10.90 -2.57
C ALA A 240 -0.22 -10.47 -3.85
N VAL A 241 1.08 -10.73 -3.86
CA VAL A 241 2.00 -10.44 -4.95
C VAL A 241 2.38 -11.75 -5.66
N ARG A 242 2.47 -11.70 -6.98
CA ARG A 242 2.82 -12.82 -7.87
C ARG A 242 4.33 -13.04 -7.93
N MET A 243 4.92 -13.45 -6.79
CA MET A 243 6.37 -13.63 -6.64
C MET A 243 6.96 -14.75 -7.49
N GLU A 244 6.13 -15.62 -8.05
CA GLU A 244 6.51 -16.61 -9.05
C GLU A 244 6.97 -15.98 -10.37
N GLU A 245 6.54 -14.75 -10.66
CA GLU A 245 6.94 -14.01 -11.85
C GLU A 245 8.30 -13.33 -11.65
N ARG A 246 9.25 -13.59 -12.55
CA ARG A 246 10.64 -13.15 -12.38
C ARG A 246 10.78 -11.63 -12.28
N GLU A 247 10.06 -10.88 -13.11
CA GLU A 247 10.11 -9.41 -13.11
C GLU A 247 9.56 -8.82 -11.80
N VAL A 248 8.52 -9.46 -11.23
CA VAL A 248 7.93 -9.08 -9.94
C VAL A 248 8.91 -9.36 -8.81
N PHE A 249 9.52 -10.56 -8.81
CA PHE A 249 10.55 -10.93 -7.85
C PHE A 249 11.71 -9.92 -7.86
N ASP A 250 12.26 -9.63 -9.05
CA ASP A 250 13.40 -8.73 -9.21
C ASP A 250 13.05 -7.29 -8.78
N ALA A 251 11.84 -6.80 -9.11
CA ALA A 251 11.38 -5.48 -8.69
C ALA A 251 11.21 -5.37 -7.17
N ALA A 252 10.60 -6.36 -6.53
CA ALA A 252 10.34 -6.36 -5.09
C ALA A 252 11.60 -6.60 -4.24
N HIS A 253 12.57 -7.37 -4.74
CA HIS A 253 13.77 -7.73 -3.96
C HIS A 253 14.99 -6.84 -4.22
N ARG A 254 14.98 -6.02 -5.28
CA ARG A 254 16.13 -5.18 -5.67
C ARG A 254 16.72 -4.38 -4.49
N HIS A 255 15.86 -3.67 -3.75
CA HIS A 255 16.34 -2.80 -2.69
C HIS A 255 16.84 -3.60 -1.48
N VAL A 256 16.05 -4.58 -1.00
CA VAL A 256 16.44 -5.35 0.19
C VAL A 256 17.73 -6.15 -0.05
N LEU A 257 17.93 -6.71 -1.25
CA LEU A 257 19.17 -7.39 -1.60
C LEU A 257 20.37 -6.43 -1.62
N SER A 258 20.16 -5.15 -1.97
CA SER A 258 21.21 -4.13 -1.90
C SER A 258 21.62 -3.75 -0.47
N LEU A 259 20.83 -4.09 0.54
CA LEU A 259 21.15 -3.83 1.96
C LEU A 259 22.08 -4.89 2.56
N VAL A 260 22.10 -6.09 1.96
CA VAL A 260 22.88 -7.25 2.43
C VAL A 260 24.11 -7.55 1.56
N ALA A 261 24.28 -6.81 0.46
CA ALA A 261 25.41 -6.91 -0.46
C ALA A 261 26.69 -6.21 0.05
#